data_AF-A0A822GX49-F1
#
_entry.id   AF-A0A822GX49-F1
#
_cell.length_a   1.000
_cell.length_b   1.000
_cell.length_c   1.000
_cell.angle_alpha   90.00
_cell.angle_beta   90.00
_cell.angle_gamma   90.00
#
_symmetry.space_group_name_H-M   'P 1'
#
loop_
_entity.id
_entity.type
_entity.pdbx_description
1 polymer ?
#
loop_
_entity_poly.entity_id
_entity_poly.type
_entity_poly.pdbx_seq_one_letter_code
_entity_poly.pdbx_strand_id
1 'polypeptide(L)' 'STIKVAEFLSNEQINPLFDATIQCVEEAIINSLIAAETMVGYGGNRVEAISHDNVIKILKKYNRLNDRKE' A
#
# COMPACT_ATOMS: atom_id res chain seq x y z
N SER A 1 44.10 -12.73 4.12
CA SER A 1 42.88 -12.03 3.65
C SER A 1 41.95 -13.06 3.06
N THR A 2 40.75 -13.26 3.62
CA THR A 2 39.79 -14.29 3.16
C THR A 2 38.82 -13.65 2.16
N ILE A 3 38.71 -14.19 0.95
CA ILE A 3 37.77 -13.72 -0.07
C ILE A 3 36.39 -14.28 0.25
N LYS A 4 35.39 -13.41 0.44
CA LYS A 4 33.98 -13.81 0.50
C LYS A 4 33.42 -13.89 -0.92
N VAL A 5 32.72 -14.98 -1.23
CA VAL A 5 31.98 -15.13 -2.49
C VAL A 5 30.55 -14.64 -2.25
N ALA A 6 30.01 -13.84 -3.18
CA ALA A 6 28.63 -13.36 -3.15
C ALA A 6 27.74 -14.20 -4.08
N GLU A 7 26.49 -14.41 -3.67
CA GLU A 7 25.47 -15.05 -4.47
C GLU A 7 24.64 -13.99 -5.20
N PHE A 8 24.24 -14.29 -6.43
CA PHE A 8 23.51 -13.37 -7.30
C PHE A 8 22.31 -14.08 -7.92
N LEU A 9 21.21 -13.35 -8.07
CA LEU A 9 20.08 -13.77 -8.89
C LEU A 9 20.35 -13.42 -10.35
N SER A 10 19.89 -14.29 -11.26
CA SER A 10 19.88 -13.93 -12.67
C SER A 10 18.80 -12.88 -12.94
N ASN A 11 18.95 -12.14 -14.05
CA ASN A 11 17.98 -11.11 -14.44
C ASN A 11 16.56 -11.65 -14.66
N GLU A 12 16.39 -12.93 -14.97
CA GLU A 12 15.04 -13.51 -15.13
C GLU A 12 14.40 -13.80 -13.77
N GLN A 13 15.22 -14.20 -12.78
CA GLN A 13 14.77 -14.53 -11.44
C GLN A 13 14.43 -13.30 -10.58
N ILE A 14 14.79 -12.09 -11.02
CA ILE A 14 14.51 -10.86 -10.27
C ILE A 14 13.12 -10.28 -10.54
N ASN A 15 12.45 -10.67 -11.63
CA ASN A 15 11.12 -10.14 -11.99
C ASN A 15 10.09 -10.29 -10.85
N PRO A 16 9.98 -11.45 -10.16
CA PRO A 16 9.07 -11.59 -9.03
C PRO A 16 9.37 -10.63 -7.87
N LEU A 17 10.64 -10.23 -7.68
CA LEU A 17 11.01 -9.26 -6.65
C LEU A 17 10.53 -7.85 -7.01
N PHE A 18 10.61 -7.47 -8.29
CA PHE A 18 10.05 -6.19 -8.75
C PHE A 18 8.54 -6.16 -8.58
N ASP A 19 7.83 -7.21 -8.99
CA ASP A 19 6.38 -7.30 -8.83
C ASP A 19 5.98 -7.25 -7.35
N ALA A 20 6.68 -8.01 -6.48
CA ALA A 20 6.45 -7.98 -5.05
C ALA A 20 6.69 -6.58 -4.46
N THR A 21 7.75 -5.90 -4.90
CA THR A 21 8.04 -4.53 -4.44
C THR A 21 6.93 -3.56 -4.82
N ILE A 22 6.42 -3.65 -6.05
CA ILE A 22 5.29 -2.84 -6.52
C ILE A 22 4.07 -3.07 -5.63
N GLN A 23 3.67 -4.34 -5.45
CA GLN A 23 2.51 -4.70 -4.63
C GLN A 23 2.65 -4.24 -3.17
N CYS A 24 3.83 -4.46 -2.58
CA CYS A 24 4.08 -4.04 -1.20
C CYS A 24 3.99 -2.51 -1.03
N VAL A 25 4.51 -1.74 -2.00
CA VAL A 25 4.47 -0.27 -1.93
C VAL A 25 3.05 0.25 -2.17
N GLU A 26 2.33 -0.32 -3.13
CA GLU A 26 0.91 0.01 -3.37
C GLU A 26 0.08 -0.19 -2.09
N GLU A 27 0.19 -1.36 -1.46
CA GLU A 27 -0.55 -1.66 -0.24
C GLU A 27 -0.09 -0.83 0.96
N ALA A 28 1.21 -0.53 1.08
CA ALA A 28 1.71 0.32 2.16
C ALA A 28 1.12 1.74 2.12
N ILE A 29 1.00 2.32 0.92
CA ILE A 29 0.38 3.64 0.72
C ILE A 29 -1.11 3.57 1.08
N ILE A 30 -1.83 2.57 0.58
CA ILE A 30 -3.26 2.40 0.88
C ILE A 30 -3.50 2.20 2.38
N ASN A 31 -2.72 1.33 3.04
CA ASN A 31 -2.81 1.10 4.47
C ASN A 31 -2.56 2.38 5.28
N SER A 32 -1.61 3.21 4.85
CA SER A 32 -1.30 4.49 5.52
C SER A 32 -2.50 5.44 5.47
N LEU A 33 -3.19 5.53 4.33
CA LEU A 33 -4.40 6.36 4.19
C LEU A 33 -5.58 5.82 5.00
N ILE A 34 -5.77 4.51 5.01
CA ILE A 34 -6.88 3.85 5.73
C ILE A 34 -6.70 3.93 7.25
N ALA A 35 -5.46 3.78 7.74
CA ALA A 35 -5.16 3.81 9.17
C ALA A 35 -5.02 5.24 9.73
N ALA A 36 -4.86 6.25 8.88
CA ALA A 36 -4.72 7.63 9.33
C ALA A 36 -5.97 8.13 10.07
N GLU A 37 -5.76 8.92 11.12
CA GLU A 37 -6.81 9.57 11.89
C GLU A 37 -6.85 11.08 11.57
N THR A 38 -8.05 11.66 11.62
CA THR A 38 -8.21 13.12 11.49
C THR A 38 -7.42 13.81 12.59
N MET A 39 -6.57 14.78 12.21
CA MET A 39 -5.75 15.51 13.17
C MET A 39 -5.74 17.02 12.93
N VAL A 40 -5.42 17.76 14.00
CA VAL A 40 -5.16 19.20 13.95
C VAL A 40 -3.69 19.42 14.29
N GLY A 41 -2.94 19.95 13.33
CA GLY A 41 -1.51 20.23 13.45
C GLY A 41 -1.21 21.66 13.87
N TYR A 42 0.06 22.04 13.70
CA TYR A 42 0.56 23.38 14.03
C TYR A 42 -0.26 24.48 13.32
N GLY A 43 -0.55 25.56 14.05
CA GLY A 43 -1.31 26.69 13.53
C GLY A 43 -2.80 26.43 13.33
N GLY A 44 -3.35 25.34 13.90
CA GLY A 44 -4.77 25.01 13.77
C GLY A 44 -5.14 24.36 12.43
N ASN A 45 -4.14 23.95 11.64
CA ASN A 45 -4.37 23.28 10.36
C ASN A 45 -4.98 21.90 10.60
N ARG A 46 -6.21 21.69 10.12
CA ARG A 46 -6.94 20.43 10.26
C ARG A 46 -6.82 19.61 8.98
N VAL A 47 -6.48 18.33 9.12
CA VAL A 47 -6.42 17.35 8.03
C VAL A 47 -7.35 16.19 8.38
N GLU A 48 -8.29 15.91 7.48
CA GLU A 48 -9.23 14.81 7.65
C GLU A 48 -8.63 13.48 7.22
N ALA A 49 -8.92 12.43 8.00
CA ALA A 49 -8.79 11.07 7.53
C ALA A 49 -9.73 10.80 6.35
N ILE A 50 -9.35 9.84 5.53
CA ILE A 50 -10.20 9.41 4.43
C ILE A 50 -11.49 8.76 4.99
N SER A 51 -12.64 9.17 4.48
CA SER A 51 -13.92 8.58 4.88
C SER A 51 -14.05 7.16 4.30
N HIS A 52 -13.96 6.14 5.15
CA HIS A 52 -14.09 4.74 4.75
C HIS A 52 -15.43 4.45 4.08
N ASP A 53 -16.52 5.03 4.58
CA ASP A 53 -17.86 4.90 3.99
C ASP A 53 -17.90 5.43 2.54
N ASN A 54 -17.27 6.57 2.28
CA ASN A 54 -17.23 7.15 0.94
C ASN A 54 -16.37 6.31 0.00
N VAL A 55 -15.24 5.78 0.47
CA VAL A 55 -14.42 4.83 -0.30
C VAL A 55 -15.23 3.61 -0.68
N ILE A 56 -15.93 2.98 0.27
CA ILE A 56 -16.80 1.82 0.01
C ILE A 56 -17.90 2.16 -1.01
N LYS A 57 -18.57 3.31 -0.86
CA LYS A 57 -19.59 3.77 -1.83
C LYS A 57 -19.02 3.91 -3.24
N ILE A 58 -17.82 4.49 -3.37
CA ILE A 58 -17.15 4.66 -4.67
C ILE A 58 -16.77 3.31 -5.25
N LEU A 59 -16.15 2.42 -4.47
CA LEU A 59 -15.77 1.09 -4.94
C LEU A 59 -16.98 0.27 -5.41
N LYS A 60 -18.11 0.34 -4.69
CA LYS A 60 -19.39 -0.25 -5.11
C LYS A 60 -19.90 0.35 -6.42
N LYS A 61 -19.90 1.68 -6.54
CA LYS A 61 -20.34 2.39 -7.76
C LYS A 61 -19.60 1.91 -9.01
N TYR A 62 -18.32 1.57 -8.88
CA TYR A 62 -17.50 1.09 -9.99
C TYR A 62 -17.35 -0.45 -10.06
N ASN A 63 -18.14 -1.20 -9.29
CA ASN A 63 -18.08 -2.67 -9.23
C ASN A 63 -16.67 -3.21 -8.91
N ARG A 64 -15.94 -2.52 -8.03
CA ARG A 64 -14.59 -2.88 -7.57
C ARG A 64 -14.56 -3.43 -6.14
N LEU A 65 -15.71 -3.49 -5.47
CA LEU A 65 -15.82 -4.13 -4.16
C LEU A 65 -16.27 -5.58 -4.32
N ASN A 66 -15.42 -6.53 -3.94
CA ASN A 66 -15.77 -7.94 -3.91
C ASN A 66 -16.44 -8.26 -2.56
N ASP A 67 -17.75 -8.48 -2.57
CA ASP A 67 -18.52 -8.94 -1.42
C ASP A 67 -18.29 -10.44 -1.18
N ARG A 68 -17.06 -10.85 -0.87
CA ARG A 68 -16.83 -12.22 -0.38
C ARG A 68 -17.30 -12.30 1.07
N LYS A 69 -18.52 -12.81 1.25
CA LYS A 69 -18.95 -13.41 2.51
C LYS A 69 -18.29 -14.78 2.59
N GLU A 70 -17.36 -14.95 3.53
CA GLU A 70 -17.10 -16.27 4.08
C GLU A 70 -18.32 -16.76 4.88
#